data_AF-A0A353RGZ4-F1
#
_entry.id   AF-A0A353RGZ4-F1
#
_cell.length_a   1.000
_cell.length_b   1.000
_cell.length_c   1.000
_cell.angle_alpha   90.00
_cell.angle_beta   90.00
_cell.angle_gamma   90.00
#
_symmetry.space_group_name_H-M   'P 1'
#
loop_
_entity.id
_entity.type
_entity.pdbx_description
1 polymer ?
#
loop_
_entity_poly.entity_id
_entity_poly.type
_entity_poly.pdbx_seq_one_letter_code
_entity_poly.pdbx_strand_id
1 'polypeptide(L)'
;MKIKTLFIAISFIFISTAYPQQGFVHQQSEGYVVPTDEKVLQKLDRWQDLKFGVLFHWGLYSVPGMVESWSICSEDVDWIPRDSTMTYSDYKKWYWDLKDQFNPTDFDPDQWATV
;
A
#
# COMPACT_ATOMS: atom_id res chain seq x y z
N MET A 1 -24.02 43.44 36.21
CA MET A 1 -22.66 42.94 35.86
C MET A 1 -22.46 41.57 36.48
N LYS A 2 -21.80 40.62 35.78
CA LYS A 2 -21.41 39.25 36.22
C LYS A 2 -22.20 38.01 35.72
N ILE A 3 -23.09 38.11 34.71
CA ILE A 3 -23.68 36.90 34.08
C ILE A 3 -23.42 36.82 32.56
N LYS A 4 -23.07 37.92 31.89
CA LYS A 4 -22.76 37.90 30.45
C LYS A 4 -21.34 37.39 30.11
N THR A 5 -20.48 37.19 31.10
CA THR A 5 -19.07 36.82 30.88
C THR A 5 -18.83 35.30 30.87
N LEU A 6 -19.84 34.46 31.15
CA LEU A 6 -19.65 33.01 31.26
C LEU A 6 -19.91 32.24 29.96
N PHE A 7 -20.61 32.83 28.98
CA PHE A 7 -20.92 32.15 27.72
C PHE A 7 -19.83 32.25 26.64
N ILE A 8 -18.80 33.07 26.84
CA ILE A 8 -17.71 33.22 25.86
C ILE A 8 -16.58 32.19 26.10
N ALA A 9 -16.57 31.50 27.24
CA ALA A 9 -15.51 30.56 27.59
C ALA A 9 -15.73 29.10 27.12
N ILE A 10 -16.86 28.78 26.47
CA ILE A 10 -17.21 27.40 26.03
C ILE A 10 -17.36 27.32 24.49
N SER A 11 -16.72 28.21 23.73
CA SER A 11 -16.67 28.12 22.26
C SER A 11 -15.29 27.77 21.70
N PHE A 12 -14.30 27.55 22.56
CA PHE A 12 -13.04 26.94 22.18
C PHE A 12 -13.04 25.51 22.71
N ILE A 13 -13.35 24.53 21.88
CA ILE A 13 -12.80 23.16 21.92
C ILE A 13 -13.51 22.32 20.84
N PHE A 14 -12.69 21.67 20.01
CA PHE A 14 -12.99 20.83 18.84
C PHE A 14 -13.30 21.57 17.52
N ILE A 15 -12.36 22.39 17.07
CA ILE A 15 -11.97 22.27 15.65
C ILE A 15 -11.10 21.02 15.60
N SER A 16 -11.73 19.86 15.39
CA SER A 16 -11.01 18.69 14.91
C SER A 16 -10.51 19.05 13.52
N THR A 17 -9.29 19.56 13.42
CA THR A 17 -8.57 19.61 12.15
C THR A 17 -8.40 18.16 11.74
N ALA A 18 -9.28 17.69 10.86
CA ALA A 18 -9.01 16.51 10.05
C ALA A 18 -7.74 16.85 9.27
N TYR A 19 -6.58 16.48 9.81
CA TYR A 19 -5.35 16.56 9.06
C TYR A 19 -5.54 15.62 7.88
N PRO A 20 -5.46 16.11 6.63
CA PRO A 20 -5.43 15.20 5.49
C PRO A 20 -4.29 14.22 5.72
N GLN A 21 -4.56 12.93 5.51
CA GLN A 21 -3.55 11.89 5.61
C GLN A 21 -2.39 12.30 4.69
N GLN A 22 -1.19 12.47 5.26
CA GLN A 22 -0.01 12.88 4.50
C GLN A 22 0.33 11.75 3.51
N GLY A 23 -0.04 11.92 2.24
CA GLY A 23 0.40 11.04 1.16
C GLY A 23 1.91 11.21 0.90
N PHE A 24 2.52 10.21 0.26
CA PHE A 24 3.93 10.23 -0.18
C PHE A 24 4.93 10.48 0.95
N VAL A 25 4.86 9.66 2.00
CA VAL A 25 5.78 9.74 3.16
C VAL A 25 7.22 9.29 2.85
N HIS A 26 7.43 8.68 1.68
CA HIS A 26 8.72 8.15 1.26
C HIS A 26 9.42 9.10 0.26
N GLN A 27 10.69 9.41 0.53
CA GLN A 27 11.52 10.17 -0.40
C GLN A 27 11.91 9.32 -1.62
N GLN A 28 12.01 9.96 -2.78
CA GLN A 28 12.54 9.33 -3.99
C GLN A 28 14.07 9.41 -3.99
N SER A 29 14.73 8.45 -4.64
CA SER A 29 16.19 8.46 -4.82
C SER A 29 16.62 9.61 -5.74
N GLU A 30 17.77 10.22 -5.47
CA GLU A 30 18.38 11.25 -6.34
C GLU A 30 18.90 10.69 -7.68
N GLY A 31 19.07 9.37 -7.78
CA GLY A 31 19.51 8.71 -9.00
C GLY A 31 19.90 7.25 -8.77
N TYR A 32 20.33 6.59 -9.85
CA TYR A 32 20.82 5.23 -9.80
C TYR A 32 22.23 5.16 -9.19
N VAL A 33 22.42 4.28 -8.21
CA VAL A 33 23.72 4.00 -7.59
C VAL A 33 24.22 2.67 -8.12
N VAL A 34 25.33 2.69 -8.85
CA VAL A 34 25.94 1.48 -9.42
C VAL A 34 26.51 0.61 -8.29
N PRO A 35 26.18 -0.69 -8.21
CA PRO A 35 26.77 -1.59 -7.23
C PRO A 35 28.28 -1.78 -7.45
N THR A 36 29.04 -1.89 -6.35
CA THR A 36 30.50 -2.15 -6.39
C THR A 36 30.86 -3.60 -6.06
N ASP A 37 29.92 -4.38 -5.51
CA ASP A 37 30.13 -5.80 -5.19
C ASP A 37 30.22 -6.63 -6.47
N GLU A 38 31.33 -7.35 -6.66
CA GLU A 38 31.60 -8.14 -7.86
C GLU A 38 30.56 -9.24 -8.09
N LYS A 39 30.01 -9.85 -7.04
CA LYS A 39 28.97 -10.89 -7.17
C LYS A 39 27.64 -10.28 -7.61
N VAL A 40 27.36 -9.04 -7.21
CA VAL A 40 26.18 -8.31 -7.69
C VAL A 40 26.34 -8.00 -9.18
N LEU A 41 27.51 -7.52 -9.60
CA LEU A 41 27.79 -7.22 -11.00
C LEU A 41 27.68 -8.46 -11.89
N GLN A 42 28.23 -9.62 -11.47
CA GLN A 42 28.11 -10.88 -12.20
C GLN A 42 26.65 -11.37 -12.32
N LYS A 43 25.84 -11.17 -11.28
CA LYS A 43 24.41 -11.50 -11.33
C LYS A 43 23.65 -10.58 -12.29
N LEU A 44 23.96 -9.29 -12.29
CA LEU A 44 23.35 -8.31 -13.19
C LEU A 44 23.73 -8.56 -14.65
N ASP A 45 24.97 -8.96 -14.92
CA ASP A 45 25.44 -9.36 -16.25
C ASP A 45 24.60 -10.52 -16.79
N ARG A 46 24.49 -11.62 -16.02
CA ARG A 46 23.62 -12.75 -16.37
C ARG A 46 22.14 -12.37 -16.48
N TRP A 47 21.64 -11.53 -15.57
CA TRP A 47 20.24 -11.11 -15.56
C TRP A 47 19.88 -10.32 -16.81
N GLN A 48 20.77 -9.43 -17.26
CA GLN A 48 20.54 -8.63 -18.47
C GLN A 48 20.32 -9.52 -19.69
N ASP A 49 20.91 -10.70 -19.77
CA ASP A 49 20.70 -11.64 -20.87
C ASP A 49 19.33 -12.35 -20.85
N LEU A 50 18.64 -12.36 -19.71
CA LEU A 50 17.26 -12.87 -19.61
C LEU A 50 16.28 -11.83 -20.17
N LYS A 51 15.97 -11.92 -21.46
CA LYS A 51 15.16 -10.92 -22.18
C LYS A 51 13.64 -11.10 -22.02
N PHE A 52 13.20 -12.25 -21.51
CA PHE A 52 11.79 -12.59 -21.36
C PHE A 52 11.55 -13.20 -19.98
N GLY A 53 10.46 -12.81 -19.36
CA GLY A 53 10.04 -13.32 -18.06
C GLY A 53 8.55 -13.10 -17.84
N VAL A 54 8.00 -13.82 -16.88
CA VAL A 54 6.61 -13.69 -16.45
C VAL A 54 6.60 -13.00 -15.09
N LEU A 55 5.69 -12.04 -14.91
CA LEU A 55 5.45 -11.37 -13.64
C LEU A 55 4.07 -11.77 -13.12
N PHE A 56 4.00 -12.18 -11.85
CA PHE A 56 2.75 -12.53 -11.19
C PHE A 56 2.39 -11.49 -10.13
N HIS A 57 1.20 -10.89 -10.27
CA HIS A 57 0.56 -10.13 -9.20
C HIS A 57 -0.42 -11.06 -8.48
N TRP A 58 0.02 -11.69 -7.41
CA TRP A 58 -0.78 -12.62 -6.63
C TRP A 58 -0.58 -12.42 -5.13
N GLY A 59 -1.68 -12.32 -4.38
CA GLY A 59 -1.65 -12.08 -2.93
C GLY A 59 -3.05 -11.95 -2.32
N LEU A 60 -3.15 -11.36 -1.13
CA LEU A 60 -4.42 -11.24 -0.41
C LEU A 60 -5.51 -10.53 -1.22
N TYR A 61 -5.12 -9.52 -2.00
CA TYR A 61 -6.01 -8.80 -2.92
C TYR A 61 -6.68 -9.69 -3.98
N SER A 62 -6.13 -10.87 -4.26
CA SER A 62 -6.73 -11.83 -5.18
C SER A 62 -8.00 -12.46 -4.61
N VAL A 63 -8.21 -12.44 -3.28
CA VAL A 63 -9.46 -12.91 -2.65
C VAL A 63 -10.66 -12.03 -3.05
N PRO A 64 -10.63 -10.69 -2.82
CA PRO A 64 -11.69 -9.79 -3.27
C PRO A 64 -11.60 -9.39 -4.75
N GLY A 65 -10.58 -9.82 -5.50
CA GLY A 65 -10.41 -9.48 -6.92
C GLY A 65 -10.06 -8.00 -7.16
N MET A 66 -9.18 -7.44 -6.34
CA MET A 66 -8.80 -6.02 -6.39
C MET A 66 -7.51 -5.78 -7.19
N VAL A 67 -7.26 -4.51 -7.52
CA VAL A 67 -6.02 -4.04 -8.15
C VAL A 67 -4.88 -4.05 -7.13
N GLU A 68 -4.29 -5.23 -6.94
CA GLU A 68 -3.12 -5.48 -6.10
C GLU A 68 -3.27 -4.94 -4.66
N SER A 69 -2.14 -4.68 -3.98
CA SER A 69 -2.11 -4.10 -2.63
C SER A 69 -2.08 -2.57 -2.64
N TRP A 70 -2.35 -1.93 -3.77
CA TRP A 70 -2.23 -0.49 -3.92
C TRP A 70 -3.13 0.31 -2.96
N SER A 71 -4.32 -0.21 -2.66
CA SER A 71 -5.29 0.45 -1.79
C SER A 71 -4.83 0.57 -0.32
N ILE A 72 -3.81 -0.18 0.09
CA ILE A 72 -3.20 -0.06 1.43
C ILE A 72 -1.92 0.78 1.45
N CYS A 73 -1.55 1.41 0.33
CA CYS A 73 -0.54 2.46 0.29
C CYS A 73 -1.07 3.74 0.95
N SER A 74 -0.16 4.58 1.42
CA SER A 74 -0.49 5.86 2.08
C SER A 74 -0.92 6.94 1.07
N GLU A 75 -0.50 6.76 -0.17
CA GLU A 75 -0.72 7.61 -1.32
C GLU A 75 -2.16 7.48 -1.80
N ASP A 76 -2.87 8.59 -1.84
CA ASP A 76 -4.20 8.68 -2.41
C ASP A 76 -4.07 9.21 -3.84
N VAL A 77 -4.27 8.32 -4.81
CA VAL A 77 -4.22 8.63 -6.24
C VAL A 77 -5.49 8.12 -6.91
N ASP A 78 -5.99 8.87 -7.89
CA ASP A 78 -7.33 8.67 -8.46
C ASP A 78 -7.57 7.31 -9.11
N TRP A 79 -6.50 6.60 -9.50
CA TRP A 79 -6.58 5.30 -10.16
C TRP A 79 -6.58 4.12 -9.17
N ILE A 80 -6.34 4.35 -7.88
CA ILE A 80 -6.38 3.32 -6.83
C ILE A 80 -7.69 3.50 -6.04
N PRO A 81 -8.73 2.68 -6.30
CA PRO A 81 -9.96 2.77 -5.54
C PRO A 81 -9.75 2.26 -4.11
N ARG A 82 -10.18 3.05 -3.13
CA ARG A 82 -10.34 2.63 -1.72
C ARG A 82 -11.76 2.93 -1.27
N ASP A 83 -12.32 2.05 -0.44
CA ASP A 83 -13.64 2.27 0.16
C ASP A 83 -13.62 3.55 1.01
N SER A 84 -14.39 4.55 0.60
CA SER A 84 -14.48 5.85 1.27
C SER A 84 -15.39 5.83 2.50
N THR A 85 -16.09 4.72 2.75
CA THR A 85 -16.95 4.54 3.93
C THR A 85 -16.19 4.04 5.17
N MET A 86 -14.95 3.58 4.99
CA MET A 86 -14.08 3.09 6.06
C MET A 86 -12.95 4.08 6.36
N THR A 87 -12.47 4.11 7.61
CA THR A 87 -11.19 4.77 7.89
C THR A 87 -10.05 3.97 7.23
N TYR A 88 -8.94 4.62 6.89
CA TYR A 88 -7.78 3.93 6.32
C TYR A 88 -7.29 2.79 7.24
N SER A 89 -7.28 3.01 8.56
CA SER A 89 -6.89 2.00 9.54
C SER A 89 -7.81 0.79 9.53
N ASP A 90 -9.13 1.00 9.45
CA ASP A 90 -10.10 -0.09 9.40
C ASP A 90 -10.03 -0.84 8.08
N TYR A 91 -9.87 -0.13 6.96
CA TYR A 91 -9.68 -0.72 5.64
C TYR A 91 -8.42 -1.58 5.59
N LYS A 92 -7.31 -1.05 6.11
CA LYS A 92 -6.04 -1.78 6.20
C LYS A 92 -6.21 -3.03 7.07
N LYS A 93 -6.85 -2.92 8.23
CA LYS A 93 -7.15 -4.09 9.08
C LYS A 93 -7.96 -5.15 8.33
N TRP A 94 -9.05 -4.74 7.68
CA TRP A 94 -9.86 -5.64 6.84
C TRP A 94 -9.02 -6.34 5.77
N TYR A 95 -8.15 -5.61 5.07
CA TYR A 95 -7.26 -6.18 4.06
C TYR A 95 -6.33 -7.25 4.66
N TRP A 96 -5.75 -7.01 5.83
CA TRP A 96 -4.90 -8.01 6.51
C TRP A 96 -5.70 -9.23 6.99
N ASP A 97 -6.96 -9.05 7.39
CA ASP A 97 -7.85 -10.14 7.81
C ASP A 97 -8.20 -11.09 6.63
N LEU A 98 -7.96 -10.69 5.37
CA LEU A 98 -8.07 -11.59 4.19
C LEU A 98 -7.11 -12.78 4.24
N LYS A 99 -6.03 -12.71 5.04
CA LYS A 99 -5.09 -13.82 5.24
C LYS A 99 -5.78 -15.11 5.69
N ASP A 100 -6.89 -14.98 6.42
CA ASP A 100 -7.64 -16.12 6.95
C ASP A 100 -8.56 -16.77 5.90
N GLN A 101 -8.75 -16.10 4.75
CA GLN A 101 -9.50 -16.60 3.60
C GLN A 101 -8.61 -17.05 2.45
N PHE A 102 -7.37 -16.55 2.38
CA PHE A 102 -6.44 -16.87 1.31
C PHE A 102 -5.92 -18.31 1.43
N ASN A 103 -6.57 -19.23 0.72
CA ASN A 103 -6.24 -20.65 0.73
C ASN A 103 -6.28 -21.23 -0.70
N PRO A 104 -5.20 -21.11 -1.48
CA PRO A 104 -5.19 -21.50 -2.89
C PRO A 104 -5.00 -23.02 -3.06
N THR A 105 -6.07 -23.80 -2.86
CA THR A 105 -6.03 -25.27 -2.92
C THR A 105 -5.74 -25.84 -4.30
N ASP A 106 -6.05 -25.07 -5.35
CA ASP A 106 -5.86 -25.46 -6.75
C ASP A 106 -4.52 -24.96 -7.31
N PHE A 107 -3.66 -24.33 -6.48
CA PHE A 107 -2.36 -23.87 -6.92
C PHE A 107 -1.39 -25.04 -7.08
N ASP A 108 -0.90 -25.21 -8.31
CA ASP A 108 0.14 -26.18 -8.66
C ASP A 108 1.33 -25.44 -9.28
N PRO A 109 2.47 -25.32 -8.58
CA PRO A 109 3.64 -24.63 -9.10
C PRO A 109 4.30 -25.35 -10.28
N ASP A 110 4.20 -26.69 -10.34
CA ASP A 110 4.79 -27.46 -11.43
C ASP A 110 3.99 -27.23 -12.72
N GLN A 111 2.66 -27.21 -12.61
CA GLN A 111 1.78 -26.83 -13.72
C GLN A 111 2.14 -25.44 -14.25
N TRP A 112 2.30 -24.45 -13.37
CA TRP A 112 2.59 -23.07 -13.76
C TRP A 112 3.97 -22.91 -14.39
N ALA A 113 4.95 -23.75 -14.03
CA ALA A 113 6.28 -23.71 -14.61
C ALA A 113 6.38 -24.35 -16.00
N THR A 114 5.37 -25.12 -16.43
CA THR A 114 5.37 -25.79 -17.74
C THR A 114 4.94 -24.92 -18.92
N VAL A 115 4.39 -23.73 -18.63
CA VAL A 115 3.93 -22.74 -19.62
C VAL A 115 4.94 -21.62 -19.81
#